data_AF-A0A328A6T6-F1
#
_entry.id   AF-A0A328A6T6-F1
#
_cell.length_a   1.000
_cell.length_b   1.000
_cell.length_c   1.000
_cell.angle_alpha   90.00
_cell.angle_beta   90.00
_cell.angle_gamma   90.00
#
_symmetry.space_group_name_H-M   'P 1'
#
loop_
_entity.id
_entity.type
_entity.pdbx_description
1 polymer ?
#
loop_
_entity_poly.entity_id
_entity_poly.type
_entity_poly.pdbx_seq_one_letter_code
_entity_poly.pdbx_strand_id
1 'polypeptide(L)'
;MNQNNIEHELLMLQEAKKILKYEIIIQFMYVIAISIAGSLIIHYYDSNIVKIVVAVILFIFIVWKAYRVTILKIAMENVDDEIKQII
;
A
#
# COMPACT_ATOMS: atom_id res chain seq x y z
N MET A 1 -7.92 31.01 16.34
CA MET A 1 -8.59 29.71 16.06
C MET A 1 -9.33 29.26 17.31
N ASN A 2 -10.50 28.66 17.17
CA ASN A 2 -11.28 28.14 18.30
C ASN A 2 -10.67 26.80 18.74
N GLN A 3 -10.45 26.59 20.04
CA GLN A 3 -9.76 25.39 20.56
C GLN A 3 -10.45 24.08 20.13
N ASN A 4 -11.79 24.10 20.05
CA ASN A 4 -12.59 22.97 19.55
C ASN A 4 -12.36 22.70 18.05
N ASN A 5 -12.05 23.71 17.24
CA ASN A 5 -11.76 23.51 15.81
C ASN A 5 -10.40 22.84 15.61
N ILE A 6 -9.41 23.19 16.44
CA ILE A 6 -8.08 22.59 16.42
C ILE A 6 -8.15 21.11 16.82
N GLU A 7 -8.89 20.79 17.89
CA GLU A 7 -9.07 19.40 18.34
C GLU A 7 -9.77 18.54 17.28
N HIS A 8 -10.79 19.09 16.63
CA HIS A 8 -11.50 18.40 15.56
C HIS A 8 -10.61 18.13 14.33
N GLU A 9 -9.83 19.13 13.91
CA GLU A 9 -8.89 19.01 12.79
C GLU A 9 -7.80 17.97 13.07
N LEU A 10 -7.23 17.99 14.28
CA LEU A 10 -6.26 16.99 14.75
C LEU A 10 -6.84 15.58 14.69
N LEU A 11 -8.09 15.39 15.13
CA LEU A 11 -8.77 14.10 15.10
C LEU A 11 -9.00 13.59 13.66
N MET A 12 -9.36 14.48 12.73
CA MET A 12 -9.51 14.12 11.31
C MET A 12 -8.18 13.68 10.69
N LEU A 13 -7.08 14.39 10.99
CA LEU A 13 -5.74 14.03 10.50
C LEU A 13 -5.24 12.70 11.07
N GLN A 14 -5.50 12.44 12.36
CA GLN A 14 -5.15 11.16 12.99
C GLN A 14 -5.92 9.98 12.37
N GLU A 15 -7.22 10.15 12.09
CA GLU A 15 -8.00 9.10 11.42
C GLU A 15 -7.54 8.90 9.97
N ALA A 16 -7.23 9.98 9.24
CA ALA A 16 -6.65 9.88 7.90
C ALA A 16 -5.32 9.09 7.91
N LYS A 17 -4.42 9.39 8.85
CA LYS A 17 -3.16 8.63 9.05
C LYS A 17 -3.42 7.15 9.28
N LYS A 18 -4.40 6.83 10.12
CA LYS A 18 -4.77 5.45 10.45
C LYS A 18 -5.28 4.70 9.21
N ILE A 19 -6.13 5.34 8.40
CA ILE A 19 -6.62 4.79 7.13
C ILE A 19 -5.45 4.49 6.18
N LEU A 20 -4.50 5.42 6.03
CA LEU A 20 -3.31 5.23 5.17
C LEU A 20 -2.47 4.01 5.62
N LYS A 21 -2.30 3.81 6.93
CA LYS A 21 -1.59 2.63 7.47
C LYS A 21 -2.28 1.32 7.10
N TYR A 22 -3.60 1.24 7.23
CA TYR A 22 -4.34 0.02 6.87
C TYR A 22 -4.26 -0.26 5.38
N GLU A 23 -4.35 0.76 4.54
CA GLU A 23 -4.21 0.60 3.09
C GLU A 23 -2.84 -0.01 2.74
N ILE A 24 -1.75 0.46 3.35
CA ILE A 24 -0.42 -0.13 3.16
C ILE A 24 -0.39 -1.62 3.51
N ILE A 25 -0.99 -2.02 4.64
CA ILE A 25 -1.07 -3.43 5.06
C ILE A 25 -1.85 -4.26 4.02
N ILE A 26 -2.99 -3.75 3.55
CA ILE A 26 -3.82 -4.40 2.53
C ILE A 26 -3.02 -4.59 1.22
N GLN A 27 -2.24 -3.59 0.80
CA GLN A 27 -1.38 -3.73 -0.40
C GLN A 27 -0.37 -4.88 -0.25
N PHE A 28 0.24 -5.05 0.92
CA PHE A 28 1.14 -6.18 1.17
C PHE A 28 0.43 -7.54 1.15
N MET A 29 -0.78 -7.63 1.71
CA MET A 29 -1.58 -8.86 1.65
C MET A 29 -1.90 -9.26 0.21
N TYR A 30 -2.23 -8.30 -0.66
CA TYR A 30 -2.44 -8.56 -2.09
C TYR A 30 -1.18 -9.07 -2.79
N VAL A 31 -0.02 -8.49 -2.49
CA VAL A 31 1.27 -8.95 -3.05
C VAL A 31 1.53 -10.40 -2.67
N ILE A 32 1.33 -10.77 -1.40
CA ILE A 32 1.53 -12.14 -0.92
C ILE A 32 0.55 -13.09 -1.63
N ALA A 33 -0.74 -12.77 -1.66
CA ALA A 33 -1.77 -13.62 -2.25
C ALA A 33 -1.50 -13.90 -3.74
N ILE A 34 -1.17 -12.87 -4.52
CA ILE A 34 -0.87 -13.00 -5.94
C ILE A 34 0.46 -13.71 -6.17
N SER A 35 1.49 -13.47 -5.35
CA SER A 35 2.77 -14.18 -5.46
C SER A 35 2.60 -15.69 -5.23
N ILE A 36 1.78 -16.07 -4.24
CA ILE A 36 1.44 -17.49 -4.00
C ILE A 36 0.68 -18.05 -5.20
N ALA A 37 -0.38 -17.39 -5.67
CA ALA A 37 -1.17 -17.84 -6.80
C ALA A 37 -0.32 -18.01 -8.07
N GLY A 38 0.54 -17.03 -8.38
CA GLY A 38 1.43 -17.11 -9.54
C GLY A 38 2.49 -18.19 -9.41
N SER A 39 3.04 -18.42 -8.21
CA SER A 39 3.94 -19.56 -7.94
C SER A 39 3.25 -20.91 -8.17
N LEU A 40 2.00 -21.06 -7.71
CA LEU A 40 1.21 -22.26 -7.97
C LEU A 40 0.99 -22.49 -9.47
N ILE A 41 0.68 -21.44 -10.24
CA ILE A 41 0.53 -21.55 -11.69
C ILE A 41 1.85 -22.01 -12.34
N ILE A 42 2.98 -21.44 -11.93
CA ILE A 42 4.32 -21.84 -12.42
C ILE A 42 4.61 -23.31 -12.09
N HIS A 43 4.19 -23.78 -10.92
CA HIS A 43 4.40 -25.15 -10.47
C HIS A 43 3.56 -26.16 -11.25
N TYR A 44 2.27 -25.88 -11.47
CA TYR A 44 1.32 -26.83 -12.06
C TYR A 44 1.24 -26.79 -13.59
N TYR A 45 1.76 -25.75 -14.25
CA TYR A 45 1.79 -25.69 -15.72
C TYR A 45 3.14 -26.11 -16.28
N ASP A 46 3.17 -27.11 -17.15
CA ASP A 46 4.42 -27.59 -17.78
C ASP A 46 4.97 -26.65 -18.86
N SER A 47 4.12 -25.83 -19.46
CA SER A 47 4.51 -24.99 -20.59
C SER A 47 5.47 -23.86 -20.19
N ASN A 48 6.70 -23.90 -20.71
CA ASN A 48 7.73 -22.90 -20.43
C ASN A 48 7.29 -21.46 -20.76
N ILE A 49 6.53 -21.26 -21.84
CA ILE A 49 6.04 -19.93 -22.20
C ILE A 49 5.06 -19.38 -21.16
N VAL A 50 4.21 -20.24 -20.57
CA VAL A 50 3.27 -19.85 -19.50
C VAL A 50 4.04 -19.42 -18.26
N LYS A 51 5.08 -20.16 -17.87
CA LYS A 51 5.93 -19.82 -16.71
C LYS A 51 6.57 -18.45 -16.87
N ILE A 52 7.12 -18.16 -18.05
CA ILE A 52 7.74 -16.86 -18.35
C ILE A 52 6.69 -15.74 -18.30
N VAL A 53 5.54 -15.92 -18.95
CA VAL A 53 4.47 -14.91 -18.97
C VAL A 53 3.96 -14.60 -17.56
N VAL A 54 3.71 -15.63 -16.74
CA VAL A 54 3.27 -15.45 -15.35
C VAL A 54 4.33 -14.73 -14.53
N ALA A 55 5.61 -15.09 -14.66
CA ALA A 55 6.70 -14.42 -13.96
C ALA A 55 6.79 -12.92 -14.34
N VAL A 56 6.63 -12.58 -15.61
CA VAL A 56 6.64 -11.17 -16.07
C VAL A 56 5.44 -10.40 -15.52
N ILE A 57 4.25 -11.00 -15.55
CA ILE A 57 3.04 -10.37 -14.97
C ILE A 57 3.21 -10.14 -13.46
N LEU A 58 3.73 -11.14 -12.74
CA LEU A 58 4.02 -11.01 -11.31
C LEU A 58 5.04 -9.89 -11.05
N PHE A 59 6.10 -9.80 -11.85
CA PHE A 59 7.11 -8.76 -11.71
C PHE A 59 6.50 -7.36 -11.88
N ILE A 60 5.75 -7.13 -12.96
CA ILE A 60 5.07 -5.85 -13.21
C ILE A 60 4.11 -5.51 -12.07
N PHE A 61 3.34 -6.50 -11.60
CA PHE A 61 2.40 -6.33 -10.50
C PHE A 61 3.11 -5.92 -9.19
N ILE A 62 4.21 -6.59 -8.84
CA ILE A 62 5.00 -6.26 -7.63
C ILE A 62 5.55 -4.84 -7.71
N VAL A 63 6.13 -4.46 -8.86
CA VAL A 63 6.66 -3.10 -9.07
C VAL A 63 5.56 -2.05 -8.92
N TRP A 64 4.40 -2.28 -9.54
CA TRP A 64 3.24 -1.40 -9.41
C TRP A 64 2.77 -1.24 -7.96
N LYS A 65 2.68 -2.35 -7.22
CA LYS A 65 2.30 -2.32 -5.80
C LYS A 65 3.33 -1.60 -4.94
N ALA A 66 4.62 -1.81 -5.17
CA ALA A 66 5.69 -1.10 -4.47
C ALA A 66 5.59 0.41 -4.69
N TYR A 67 5.36 0.86 -5.93
CA TYR A 67 5.13 2.27 -6.24
C TYR A 67 3.93 2.86 -5.47
N ARG A 68 2.80 2.15 -5.42
CA ARG A 68 1.61 2.57 -4.66
C ARG A 68 1.90 2.68 -3.15
N VAL A 69 2.62 1.72 -2.57
CA VAL A 69 3.03 1.77 -1.16
C VAL A 69 3.92 2.99 -0.89
N THR A 70 4.84 3.33 -1.80
CA THR A 70 5.68 4.53 -1.66
C THR A 70 4.87 5.82 -1.64
N ILE A 71 3.88 5.97 -2.53
CA ILE A 71 2.98 7.13 -2.51
C ILE A 71 2.22 7.22 -1.18
N LEU A 72 1.68 6.10 -0.70
CA LEU A 72 0.95 6.07 0.57
C LEU A 72 1.84 6.42 1.76
N LYS A 73 3.11 5.99 1.75
CA LYS A 73 4.09 6.39 2.77
C LYS A 73 4.35 7.89 2.76
N ILE A 74 4.58 8.48 1.58
CA ILE A 74 4.77 9.92 1.44
C ILE A 74 3.53 10.69 1.95
N ALA A 75 2.33 10.24 1.58
CA ALA A 75 1.09 10.84 2.07
C ALA A 75 0.99 10.78 3.61
N MET A 76 1.40 9.66 4.21
CA MET A 76 1.40 9.50 5.66
C MET A 76 2.44 10.40 6.35
N GLU A 77 3.61 10.59 5.75
CA GLU A 77 4.64 11.52 6.25
C GLU A 77 4.15 12.97 6.20
N ASN A 78 3.46 13.38 5.13
CA ASN A 78 2.86 14.70 5.03
C ASN A 78 1.81 14.95 6.12
N VAL A 79 0.94 13.96 6.39
CA VAL A 79 -0.03 14.05 7.50
C VAL A 79 0.67 14.17 8.85
N ASP A 80 1.80 13.49 9.03
CA ASP A 80 2.59 13.59 10.27
C ASP A 80 3.21 14.98 10.45
N ASP A 81 3.66 15.59 9.37
CA ASP A 81 4.21 16.94 9.40
C ASP A 81 3.12 18.00 9.62
N GLU A 82 1.92 17.82 9.06
CA GLU A 82 0.75 18.65 9.36
C GLU A 82 0.37 18.56 10.84
N ILE A 83 0.31 17.35 11.43
CA ILE A 83 0.01 17.17 12.86
C ILE A 83 1.06 17.88 13.73
N LYS A 84 2.36 17.78 13.39
CA LYS A 84 3.43 18.47 14.13
C LYS A 84 3.37 20.00 14.03
N GLN A 85 2.80 20.55 12.96
CA GLN A 85 2.63 22.00 12.81
C GLN A 85 1.45 22.53 13.64
N ILE A 86 0.43 21.70 13.87
CA ILE A 86 -0.76 22.05 14.65
C ILE A 86 -0.50 22.01 16.17
N ILE A 87 0.31 21.06 16.64
CA ILE A 87 0.70 20.88 18.05
C ILE A 87 1.78 21.90 18.44
#